data_AF-A0A448I282-F1
#
_entry.id   AF-A0A448I282-F1
#
_cell.length_a   1.000
_cell.length_b   1.000
_cell.length_c   1.000
_cell.angle_alpha   90.00
_cell.angle_beta   90.00
_cell.angle_gamma   90.00
#
_symmetry.space_group_name_H-M   'P 1'
#
loop_
_entity.id
_entity.type
_entity.pdbx_description
1 polymer ?
#
loop_
_entity_poly.entity_id
_entity_poly.type
_entity_poly.pdbx_seq_one_letter_code
_entity_poly.pdbx_strand_id
1 'polypeptide(L)' 'MKSSKYAGLKPKKKCCRSKPRCKRCPLVLHKVHKAELMGLRGKELEKVYKRARKA' A
#
# COMPACT_ATOMS: atom_id res chain seq x y z
N MET A 1 -3.66 7.52 9.87
CA MET A 1 -4.23 6.14 9.91
C MET A 1 -3.17 5.20 10.48
N LYS A 2 -3.48 4.32 11.46
CA LYS A 2 -2.49 3.41 12.08
C LYS A 2 -1.88 2.49 11.00
N SER A 3 -0.57 2.56 10.83
CA SER A 3 0.27 1.87 9.83
C SER A 3 0.06 0.35 9.77
N SER A 4 -0.40 -0.24 10.87
CA SER A 4 -0.63 -1.69 11.02
C SER A 4 -1.76 -2.27 10.16
N LYS A 5 -2.61 -1.45 9.52
CA LYS A 5 -3.74 -1.94 8.70
C LYS A 5 -3.36 -2.34 7.27
N TYR A 6 -2.14 -2.10 6.79
CA TYR A 6 -1.77 -2.43 5.40
C TYR A 6 -0.93 -3.71 5.27
N ALA A 7 -0.06 -4.00 6.24
CA ALA A 7 0.82 -5.17 6.21
C ALA A 7 0.06 -6.51 6.32
N GLY A 8 -1.09 -6.54 7.02
CA GLY A 8 -1.90 -7.74 7.22
C GLY A 8 -3.04 -7.96 6.22
N LEU A 9 -3.23 -7.07 5.23
CA LEU A 9 -4.33 -7.22 4.27
C LEU A 9 -3.94 -8.20 3.16
N LYS A 10 -4.77 -9.24 2.97
CA LYS A 10 -4.62 -10.11 1.80
C LYS A 10 -4.83 -9.32 0.50
N PRO A 11 -3.88 -9.38 -0.46
CA PRO A 11 -4.04 -8.74 -1.75
C PRO A 11 -5.19 -9.35 -2.55
N LYS A 12 -5.82 -8.54 -3.40
CA LYS A 12 -6.77 -9.05 -4.39
C LYS A 12 -6.04 -9.94 -5.41
N LYS A 13 -6.70 -11.00 -5.91
CA LYS A 13 -6.17 -11.90 -6.95
C LYS A 13 -5.63 -11.16 -8.19
N LYS A 14 -6.30 -10.08 -8.61
CA LYS A 14 -5.91 -9.26 -9.77
C LYS A 14 -5.86 -7.78 -9.40
N CYS A 15 -4.97 -7.04 -10.06
CA CYS A 15 -4.90 -5.58 -9.99
C CYS A 15 -6.19 -4.95 -10.52
N CYS A 16 -6.76 -3.97 -9.79
CA CYS A 16 -8.00 -3.31 -10.20
C CYS A 16 -7.83 -2.35 -11.38
N ARG A 17 -6.60 -1.90 -11.69
CA ARG A 17 -6.27 -0.90 -12.74
C ARG A 17 -7.02 0.44 -12.66
N SER A 18 -7.91 0.63 -11.68
CA SER A 18 -8.64 1.86 -11.41
C SER A 18 -7.71 2.99 -10.96
N LYS A 19 -8.08 4.24 -11.24
CA LYS A 19 -7.43 5.44 -10.71
C LYS A 19 -8.43 6.22 -9.83
N PRO A 20 -8.21 6.33 -8.51
CA PRO A 20 -7.12 5.73 -7.74
C PRO A 20 -7.26 4.20 -7.57
N ARG A 21 -6.14 3.48 -7.41
CA ARG A 21 -6.14 2.04 -7.13
C ARG A 21 -6.81 1.75 -5.79
N CYS A 22 -7.40 0.57 -5.68
CA CYS A 22 -8.09 0.12 -4.47
C CYS A 22 -7.10 -0.18 -3.33
N LYS A 23 -7.61 -0.17 -2.09
CA LYS A 23 -6.80 -0.35 -0.86
C LYS A 23 -6.10 -1.72 -0.79
N ARG A 24 -6.69 -2.74 -1.43
CA ARG A 24 -6.18 -4.13 -1.48
C ARG A 24 -5.47 -4.47 -2.80
N CYS A 25 -5.09 -3.46 -3.58
CA CYS A 25 -4.43 -3.69 -4.86
C CYS A 25 -3.06 -4.35 -4.61
N PRO A 26 -2.74 -5.49 -5.28
CA PRO A 26 -1.48 -6.19 -5.08
C PRO A 26 -0.26 -5.27 -5.27
N LEU A 27 -0.30 -4.38 -6.27
CA LEU A 27 0.77 -3.40 -6.48
C LEU A 27 0.94 -2.41 -5.32
N VAL A 28 -0.17 -1.96 -4.74
CA VAL A 28 -0.15 -0.98 -3.63
C VAL A 28 0.43 -1.63 -2.39
N LEU A 29 -0.06 -2.83 -2.05
CA LEU A 29 0.41 -3.57 -0.89
C LEU A 29 1.88 -3.98 -1.03
N HIS A 30 2.30 -4.43 -2.22
CA HIS A 30 3.71 -4.73 -2.49
C HIS A 30 4.63 -3.53 -2.27
N LYS A 31 4.25 -2.32 -2.75
CA LYS A 31 5.03 -1.09 -2.54
C LYS A 31 5.09 -0.68 -1.07
N VAL A 32 3.97 -0.78 -0.35
CA VAL A 32 3.91 -0.47 1.08
C VAL A 32 4.74 -1.46 1.89
N HIS A 33 4.66 -2.76 1.58
CA HIS A 33 5.44 -3.78 2.27
C HIS A 33 6.95 -3.62 2.01
N LYS A 34 7.36 -3.31 0.76
CA LYS A 34 8.75 -2.98 0.46
C LYS A 34 9.25 -1.77 1.26
N ALA A 35 8.41 -0.73 1.39
CA ALA A 35 8.73 0.45 2.18
C ALA A 35 8.86 0.12 3.68
N GLU A 36 7.99 -0.74 4.21
CA GLU A 36 8.06 -1.21 5.59
C GLU A 36 9.34 -2.01 5.85
N LEU A 37 9.75 -2.89 4.93
CA LEU A 37 11.02 -3.62 5.00
C LEU A 37 12.25 -2.70 4.93
N MET A 38 12.12 -1.54 4.27
CA MET A 38 13.15 -0.49 4.28
C MET A 38 13.19 0.31 5.59
N GLY A 39 12.35 -0.03 6.58
CA GLY A 39 12.30 0.64 7.88
C GLY A 39 11.42 1.89 7.91
N LEU A 40 10.67 2.19 6.83
CA LEU A 40 9.76 3.35 6.82
C LEU A 40 8.57 3.09 7.73
N ARG A 41 8.30 4.03 8.65
CA ARG A 41 7.24 3.92 9.66
C ARG A 41 6.33 5.14 9.68
N GLY A 42 5.12 4.93 10.22
CA GLY A 42 4.16 6.00 10.50
C GLY A 42 3.79 6.85 9.27
N LYS A 43 4.10 8.15 9.34
CA LYS A 43 3.70 9.17 8.34
C LYS A 43 4.31 8.91 6.96
N GLU A 44 5.50 8.34 6.89
CA GLU A 44 6.17 8.08 5.62
C GLU A 44 5.52 6.94 4.84
N LEU A 45 5.12 5.89 5.56
CA LEU A 45 4.37 4.77 4.99
C LEU A 45 3.02 5.24 4.42
N GLU A 46 2.36 6.20 5.07
CA GLU A 46 1.12 6.79 4.57
C GLU A 46 1.34 7.60 3.27
N LYS A 47 2.47 8.31 3.14
CA LYS A 47 2.86 9.00 1.90
C LYS A 47 3.08 7.99 0.76
N VAL A 48 3.80 6.90 1.04
CA VAL A 48 4.02 5.82 0.06
C VAL A 48 2.70 5.20 -0.38
N TYR A 49 1.80 4.91 0.55
CA TYR A 49 0.47 4.37 0.25
C TYR A 49 -0.38 5.31 -0.63
N LYS A 50 -0.43 6.61 -0.30
CA LYS A 50 -1.16 7.60 -1.11
C LYS A 50 -0.58 7.72 -2.52
N ARG A 51 0.75 7.73 -2.66
CA ARG A 51 1.44 7.75 -3.96
C ARG A 51 1.15 6.47 -4.76
N ALA A 52 1.25 5.30 -4.12
CA ALA A 52 0.99 4.02 -4.76
C ALA A 52 -0.45 3.87 -5.27
N ARG A 53 -1.43 4.50 -4.61
CA ARG A 53 -2.83 4.52 -5.07
C ARG A 53 -3.07 5.44 -6.27
N LYS A 54 -2.27 6.49 -6.47
CA LYS A 54 -2.43 7.43 -7.59
C LYS A 54 -1.72 6.98 -8.87
N ALA A 55 -0.68 6.16 -8.74
CA ALA A 55 -0.04 5.44 -9.85
C ALA A 55 -0.97 4.38 -10.45
#